data_AF-A0A2V9KKX6-F1
#
_entry.id   AF-A0A2V9KKX6-F1
#
_cell.length_a   1.000
_cell.length_b   1.000
_cell.length_c   1.000
_cell.angle_alpha   90.00
_cell.angle_beta   90.00
_cell.angle_gamma   90.00
#
_symmetry.space_group_name_H-M   'P 1'
#
loop_
_entity.id
_entity.type
_entity.pdbx_description
1 polymer ?
#
loop_
_entity_poly.entity_id
_entity_poly.type
_entity_poly.pdbx_seq_one_letter_code
_entity_poly.pdbx_strand_id
1 'polypeptide(L)'
;VRRCLEKQPNQRFQDASDAAFALEAVSGAFEHPSAAAIQALPSSRWAQWRLWPAWLAGAVAGAAVLLALVLLLRHPPRAEQMQFAIPVPAPVSHLALSTDGRMLAFVARDDASGENMLYVQRMGSASASMLSGTEGASYPFWSPDGAYVAFFATGKLKKVAVAGGPPQAIAEATSGRGGAWGTRGIIIYTPDALGPLWRVNADGTNPAPLTDKLLDVGHEDTHRWPVFLPDGDHFLFWAGSFVGTENRTNGIYVSSLAVIEKKLLIQARSNPGYSNGELLYVDDKRELIAARVDAPRAQVTGEPRVLGESVAYQPSVYWGAFTAGGNGTVVYNTSTAAALSVLTWYDRTGKELARVGEPGVLSNPSISPGGDRAAVDIADLKANNVDIWINDLKRGTSSRFTFDPAAEVSGVWLRDGSVLAYLLNAAVGTQLLIKNSAGLELGKPIFTSAQDEIVPNSWSLDDKQILCTLHPFVGGSDLVLIDVSSGKKAPFLADKASETNGQISPDGKWVAYASNETGDWEIYVTTFPNPVGKRQVSRGGGTEPRWRGDGKEIFYIGPKGMLTAVKVSTEGTFSTGAASPLFQVRGRAPISSTDLFTYDVARDGKRFLVNRYLKPDYVQPLTVLLNATTETKR
;
A
#
# COMPACT_ATOMS: atom_id res chain seq x y z
N VAL A 1 17.63 -64.00 62.61
CA VAL A 1 18.45 -63.44 63.71
C VAL A 1 19.50 -62.45 63.24
N ARG A 2 20.44 -62.77 62.32
CA ARG A 2 21.45 -61.78 61.84
C ARG A 2 20.81 -60.46 61.41
N ARG A 3 19.86 -60.49 60.45
CA ARG A 3 19.09 -59.32 60.00
C ARG A 3 18.33 -58.52 61.08
N CYS A 4 18.16 -59.03 62.30
CA CYS A 4 17.57 -58.23 63.39
C CYS A 4 18.58 -57.26 64.03
N LEU A 5 19.89 -57.51 63.84
CA LEU A 5 21.00 -56.78 64.46
C LEU A 5 21.80 -55.93 63.46
N GLU A 6 21.30 -55.80 62.23
CA GLU A 6 21.98 -55.04 61.18
C GLU A 6 22.01 -53.54 61.49
N LYS A 7 23.18 -52.90 61.34
CA LYS A 7 23.38 -51.49 61.66
C LYS A 7 22.77 -50.52 60.64
N GLN A 8 22.65 -50.94 59.37
CA GLN A 8 22.00 -50.14 58.34
C GLN A 8 20.49 -50.33 58.44
N PRO A 9 19.68 -49.26 58.66
CA PRO A 9 18.25 -49.40 58.90
C PRO A 9 17.55 -50.18 57.80
N ASN A 10 17.82 -49.89 56.53
CA ASN A 10 17.24 -50.55 55.36
C ASN A 10 17.60 -52.05 55.19
N GLN A 11 18.60 -52.56 55.92
CA GLN A 11 18.99 -53.97 55.88
C GLN A 11 18.52 -54.76 57.11
N ARG A 12 17.92 -54.06 58.09
CA ARG A 12 17.33 -54.62 59.29
C ARG A 12 15.83 -54.85 59.10
N PHE A 13 15.26 -55.88 59.72
CA PHE A 13 13.81 -55.98 59.85
C PHE A 13 13.28 -54.75 60.62
N GLN A 14 12.25 -54.08 60.11
CA GLN A 14 11.79 -52.83 60.71
C GLN A 14 10.87 -53.08 61.90
N ASP A 15 10.12 -54.18 61.85
CA ASP A 15 9.19 -54.56 62.91
C ASP A 15 9.11 -56.09 63.09
N ALA A 16 8.35 -56.51 64.10
CA ALA A 16 8.15 -57.92 64.41
C ALA A 16 7.34 -58.66 63.34
N SER A 17 6.51 -57.96 62.54
CA SER A 17 5.72 -58.57 61.47
C SER A 17 6.60 -59.00 60.29
N ASP A 18 7.63 -58.22 59.93
CA ASP A 18 8.59 -58.61 58.90
C ASP A 18 9.33 -59.90 59.25
N ALA A 19 9.71 -60.04 60.52
CA ALA A 19 10.38 -61.24 61.02
C ALA A 19 9.43 -62.45 61.09
N ALA A 20 8.17 -62.22 61.47
CA ALA A 20 7.13 -63.26 61.50
C ALA A 20 6.80 -63.77 60.08
N PHE A 21 6.63 -62.87 59.11
CA PHE A 21 6.41 -63.23 57.71
C PHE A 21 7.57 -64.06 57.12
N ALA A 22 8.82 -63.66 57.42
CA ALA A 22 9.99 -64.41 56.97
C ALA A 22 10.11 -65.80 57.63
N LEU A 23 9.59 -65.97 58.85
CA LEU A 23 9.52 -67.27 59.53
C LEU A 23 8.38 -68.13 58.98
N GLU A 24 7.20 -67.56 58.72
CA GLU A 24 6.06 -68.25 58.11
C GLU A 24 6.43 -68.79 56.72
N ALA A 25 7.07 -67.96 55.89
CA ALA A 25 7.52 -68.33 54.54
C ALA A 25 8.58 -69.45 54.52
N VAL A 26 9.34 -69.63 55.61
CA VAL A 26 10.34 -70.70 55.77
C VAL A 26 9.78 -71.93 56.48
N SER A 27 8.68 -71.77 57.24
CA SER A 27 8.04 -72.85 58.01
C SER A 27 7.09 -73.75 57.22
N GLY A 28 6.91 -73.51 55.92
CA GLY A 28 6.35 -74.49 54.99
C GLY A 28 5.02 -75.10 55.42
N ALA A 29 3.99 -74.28 55.60
CA ALA A 29 2.62 -74.74 55.82
C ALA A 29 1.77 -74.51 54.55
N PHE A 30 1.99 -75.33 53.53
CA PHE A 30 0.94 -75.63 52.55
C PHE A 30 0.33 -76.96 52.94
N GLU A 31 -0.93 -76.91 53.38
CA GLU A 31 -1.73 -78.09 53.66
C GLU A 31 -1.89 -78.93 52.39
N HIS A 32 -1.49 -80.20 52.50
CA HIS A 32 -1.79 -81.26 51.55
C HIS A 32 -3.17 -81.86 51.85
N PRO A 33 -4.10 -81.94 50.88
CA PRO A 33 -5.16 -82.92 50.95
C PRO A 33 -4.72 -84.23 50.25
N SER A 34 -4.54 -85.24 51.10
CA SER A 34 -4.88 -86.67 50.93
C SER A 34 -4.76 -87.31 49.54
N ALA A 35 -3.94 -88.36 49.50
CA ALA A 35 -3.89 -89.38 48.48
C ALA A 35 -5.24 -90.09 48.27
N ALA A 36 -5.68 -90.12 47.02
CA ALA A 36 -6.57 -91.14 46.48
C ALA A 36 -5.94 -91.70 45.20
N ALA A 37 -5.70 -93.01 45.17
CA ALA A 37 -5.51 -93.77 43.94
C ALA A 37 -6.84 -93.71 43.14
N ILE A 38 -6.95 -93.76 41.81
CA ILE A 38 -6.33 -94.60 40.78
C ILE A 38 -6.64 -93.90 39.43
N GLN A 39 -5.70 -93.92 38.47
CA GLN A 39 -5.88 -94.32 37.06
C GLN A 39 -4.83 -93.65 36.15
N ALA A 40 -4.03 -94.49 35.50
CA ALA A 40 -3.07 -94.09 34.49
C ALA A 40 -3.81 -93.64 33.22
N LEU A 41 -3.53 -92.41 32.78
CA LEU A 41 -3.83 -91.93 31.43
C LEU A 41 -2.52 -91.61 30.71
N PRO A 42 -2.41 -91.90 29.40
CA PRO A 42 -1.16 -91.82 28.66
C PRO A 42 -0.64 -90.39 28.56
N SER A 43 0.64 -90.21 28.89
CA SER A 43 1.36 -88.94 28.80
C SER A 43 1.66 -88.55 27.35
N SER A 44 0.82 -87.68 26.78
CA SER A 44 1.19 -86.88 25.61
C SER A 44 1.93 -85.62 26.08
N ARG A 45 3.25 -85.74 26.28
CA ARG A 45 4.13 -84.62 26.66
C ARG A 45 4.98 -84.14 25.48
N TRP A 46 4.36 -83.70 24.38
CA TRP A 46 5.08 -83.01 23.28
C TRP A 46 4.26 -81.91 22.58
N ALA A 47 3.46 -81.11 23.31
CA ALA A 47 2.61 -80.09 22.65
C ALA A 47 2.44 -78.74 23.36
N GLN A 48 3.27 -78.37 24.36
CA GLN A 48 3.09 -77.09 25.07
C GLN A 48 4.26 -76.10 25.00
N TRP A 49 5.37 -76.42 24.33
CA TRP A 49 6.50 -75.49 24.13
C TRP A 49 6.50 -74.77 22.77
N ARG A 50 5.40 -74.82 22.01
CA ARG A 50 5.29 -74.19 20.69
C ARG A 50 4.53 -72.86 20.65
N LEU A 51 4.00 -72.36 21.78
CA LEU A 51 3.19 -71.14 21.79
C LEU A 51 3.93 -69.89 22.33
N TRP A 52 5.06 -70.01 23.03
CA TRP A 52 5.81 -68.83 23.50
C TRP A 52 6.31 -67.89 22.38
N PRO A 53 6.74 -68.35 21.19
CA PRO A 53 7.07 -67.43 20.10
C PRO A 53 5.84 -66.66 19.60
N ALA A 54 4.64 -67.26 19.68
CA ALA A 54 3.39 -66.63 19.24
C ALA A 54 2.92 -65.53 20.21
N TRP A 55 3.09 -65.72 21.52
CA TRP A 55 2.80 -64.68 22.51
C TRP A 55 3.80 -63.52 22.45
N LEU A 56 5.08 -63.79 22.20
CA LEU A 56 6.09 -62.75 22.02
C LEU A 56 5.84 -61.96 20.72
N ALA A 57 5.50 -62.65 19.62
CA ALA A 57 5.13 -62.00 18.36
C ALA A 57 3.84 -61.17 18.50
N GLY A 58 2.85 -61.66 19.26
CA GLY A 58 1.62 -60.93 19.57
C GLY A 58 1.87 -59.68 20.43
N ALA A 59 2.77 -59.75 21.40
CA ALA A 59 3.15 -58.61 22.23
C ALA A 59 3.93 -57.55 21.45
N VAL A 60 4.86 -57.96 20.58
CA VAL A 60 5.61 -57.05 19.70
C VAL A 60 4.69 -56.41 18.65
N ALA A 61 3.79 -57.19 18.05
CA ALA A 61 2.79 -56.66 17.13
C ALA A 61 1.83 -55.69 17.84
N GLY A 62 1.38 -56.03 19.04
CA GLY A 62 0.56 -55.16 19.88
C GLY A 62 1.27 -53.85 20.24
N ALA A 63 2.56 -53.90 20.62
CA ALA A 63 3.37 -52.73 20.89
C ALA A 63 3.63 -51.89 19.63
N ALA A 64 3.84 -52.52 18.48
CA ALA A 64 4.01 -51.83 17.20
C ALA A 64 2.71 -51.16 16.73
N VAL A 65 1.56 -51.80 16.92
CA VAL A 65 0.23 -51.22 16.65
C VAL A 65 -0.06 -50.07 17.61
N LEU A 66 0.26 -50.22 18.89
CA LEU A 66 0.14 -49.13 19.89
C LEU A 66 1.07 -47.97 19.56
N LEU A 67 2.32 -48.23 19.17
CA LEU A 67 3.26 -47.20 18.76
C LEU A 67 2.80 -46.51 17.47
N ALA A 68 2.31 -47.27 16.49
CA ALA A 68 1.73 -46.72 15.27
C ALA A 68 0.48 -45.88 15.59
N LEU A 69 -0.41 -46.34 16.47
CA LEU A 69 -1.56 -45.57 16.94
C LEU A 69 -1.11 -44.31 17.67
N VAL A 70 -0.10 -44.38 18.54
CA VAL A 70 0.44 -43.22 19.25
C VAL A 70 1.10 -42.24 18.29
N LEU A 71 1.78 -42.71 17.25
CA LEU A 71 2.37 -41.85 16.20
C LEU A 71 1.30 -41.26 15.28
N LEU A 72 0.22 -41.99 14.98
CA LEU A 72 -0.93 -41.52 14.20
C LEU A 72 -1.84 -40.56 15.00
N LEU A 73 -1.93 -40.75 16.32
CA LEU A 73 -2.70 -39.92 17.26
C LEU A 73 -1.87 -38.78 17.88
N ARG A 74 -0.53 -38.81 17.76
CA ARG A 74 0.32 -37.68 18.11
C ARG A 74 -0.02 -36.54 17.17
N HIS A 75 -0.80 -35.59 17.68
CA HIS A 75 -0.94 -34.32 16.99
C HIS A 75 0.46 -33.73 16.81
N PRO A 76 0.84 -33.31 15.59
CA PRO A 76 2.03 -32.50 15.44
C PRO A 76 1.91 -31.33 16.43
N PRO A 77 3.00 -30.94 17.12
CA PRO A 77 2.96 -29.77 17.99
C PRO A 77 2.32 -28.64 17.19
N ARG A 78 1.29 -28.00 17.76
CA ARG A 78 0.70 -26.80 17.14
C ARG A 78 1.88 -25.89 16.86
N ALA A 79 2.08 -25.53 15.59
CA ALA A 79 3.11 -24.60 15.23
C ALA A 79 2.83 -23.32 16.03
N GLU A 80 3.69 -23.02 17.01
CA GLU A 80 3.50 -21.85 17.84
C GLU A 80 3.58 -20.62 16.94
N GLN A 81 2.68 -19.66 17.21
CA GLN A 81 2.76 -18.37 16.55
C GLN A 81 4.05 -17.71 16.99
N MET A 82 4.90 -17.35 16.02
CA MET A 82 6.15 -16.66 16.29
C MET A 82 6.09 -15.25 15.72
N GLN A 83 6.51 -14.28 16.52
CA GLN A 83 6.60 -12.88 16.12
C GLN A 83 8.06 -12.43 16.13
N PHE A 84 8.49 -11.80 15.05
CA PHE A 84 9.79 -11.13 14.98
C PHE A 84 9.74 -9.93 14.04
N ALA A 85 10.79 -9.11 14.09
CA ALA A 85 10.95 -7.96 13.23
C ALA A 85 11.97 -8.25 12.13
N ILE A 86 11.71 -7.78 10.90
CA ILE A 86 12.65 -7.85 9.79
C ILE A 86 13.09 -6.43 9.39
N PRO A 87 14.41 -6.13 9.39
CA PRO A 87 14.91 -4.82 9.03
C PRO A 87 14.76 -4.57 7.53
N VAL A 88 14.47 -3.31 7.19
CA VAL A 88 14.28 -2.83 5.81
C VAL A 88 15.15 -1.58 5.57
N PRO A 89 15.63 -1.36 4.34
CA PRO A 89 16.61 -0.30 4.04
C PRO A 89 16.04 1.13 4.12
N ALA A 90 14.73 1.27 3.96
CA ALA A 90 14.01 2.54 3.95
C ALA A 90 12.53 2.30 4.28
N PRO A 91 11.75 3.35 4.62
CA PRO A 91 10.33 3.21 4.90
C PRO A 91 9.58 2.52 3.75
N VAL A 92 8.78 1.52 4.09
CA VAL A 92 8.07 0.68 3.11
C VAL A 92 6.70 1.29 2.81
N SER A 93 6.43 1.52 1.53
CA SER A 93 5.14 2.06 1.07
C SER A 93 4.13 0.99 0.69
N HIS A 94 4.59 -0.13 0.10
CA HIS A 94 3.77 -1.27 -0.32
C HIS A 94 4.53 -2.57 -0.13
N LEU A 95 3.84 -3.68 0.12
CA LEU A 95 4.46 -4.99 0.34
C LEU A 95 3.60 -6.15 -0.15
N ALA A 96 4.25 -7.25 -0.53
CA ALA A 96 3.62 -8.51 -0.89
C ALA A 96 4.50 -9.70 -0.52
N LEU A 97 3.89 -10.71 0.08
CA LEU A 97 4.56 -11.97 0.40
C LEU A 97 4.29 -13.03 -0.69
N SER A 98 5.30 -13.83 -1.02
CA SER A 98 5.14 -14.95 -1.94
C SER A 98 4.17 -15.98 -1.38
N THR A 99 3.53 -16.76 -2.26
CA THR A 99 2.54 -17.79 -1.89
C THR A 99 3.06 -18.76 -0.84
N ASP A 100 4.35 -19.13 -0.93
CA ASP A 100 5.03 -20.04 0.01
C ASP A 100 5.51 -19.37 1.31
N GLY A 101 5.32 -18.05 1.44
CA GLY A 101 5.71 -17.23 2.59
C GLY A 101 7.20 -17.03 2.77
N ARG A 102 8.04 -17.36 1.77
CA ARG A 102 9.51 -17.33 1.91
C ARG A 102 10.16 -16.03 1.42
N MET A 103 9.51 -15.30 0.53
CA MET A 103 10.05 -14.11 -0.10
C MET A 103 9.09 -12.93 0.07
N LEU A 104 9.60 -11.82 0.58
CA LEU A 104 8.89 -10.56 0.67
C LEU A 104 9.37 -9.66 -0.47
N ALA A 105 8.42 -9.15 -1.24
CA ALA A 105 8.64 -8.01 -2.13
C ALA A 105 8.11 -6.76 -1.41
N PHE A 106 8.85 -5.67 -1.45
CA PHE A 106 8.39 -4.41 -0.90
C PHE A 106 8.92 -3.23 -1.70
N VAL A 107 8.18 -2.12 -1.63
CA VAL A 107 8.55 -0.87 -2.27
C VAL A 107 9.11 0.04 -1.20
N ALA A 108 10.32 0.54 -1.45
CA ALA A 108 10.97 1.53 -0.61
C ALA A 108 11.69 2.56 -1.47
N ARG A 109 11.89 3.77 -0.93
CA ARG A 109 12.59 4.82 -1.65
C ARG A 109 14.09 4.54 -1.68
N ASP A 110 14.69 4.64 -2.85
CA ASP A 110 16.15 4.62 -3.02
C ASP A 110 16.71 6.04 -2.90
N ASP A 111 17.76 6.20 -2.09
CA ASP A 111 18.39 7.50 -1.83
C ASP A 111 19.18 8.03 -3.04
N ALA A 112 19.65 7.15 -3.92
CA ALA A 112 20.46 7.52 -5.08
C ALA A 112 19.59 8.09 -6.21
N SER A 113 18.55 7.35 -6.61
CA SER A 113 17.58 7.78 -7.63
C SER A 113 16.56 8.78 -7.08
N GLY A 114 16.27 8.73 -5.78
CA GLY A 114 15.15 9.46 -5.18
C GLY A 114 13.79 8.87 -5.57
N GLU A 115 13.73 7.69 -6.17
CA GLU A 115 12.51 7.05 -6.65
C GLU A 115 12.09 5.90 -5.74
N ASN A 116 10.82 5.53 -5.81
CA ASN A 116 10.36 4.26 -5.25
C ASN A 116 10.89 3.12 -6.10
N MET A 117 11.53 2.15 -5.46
CA MET A 117 12.13 0.97 -6.10
C MET A 117 11.56 -0.30 -5.49
N LEU A 118 11.55 -1.37 -6.28
CA LEU A 118 11.17 -2.70 -5.82
C LEU A 118 12.37 -3.42 -5.18
N TYR A 119 12.17 -3.93 -3.98
CA TYR A 119 13.13 -4.75 -3.25
C TYR A 119 12.55 -6.15 -3.01
N VAL A 120 13.42 -7.16 -3.00
CA VAL A 120 13.10 -8.53 -2.61
C VAL A 120 13.99 -8.97 -1.45
N GLN A 121 13.38 -9.59 -0.44
CA GLN A 121 14.06 -10.05 0.76
C GLN A 121 13.53 -11.42 1.17
N ARG A 122 14.46 -12.37 1.37
CA ARG A 122 14.11 -13.68 1.91
C ARG A 122 13.71 -13.55 3.38
N MET A 123 12.66 -14.26 3.80
CA MET A 123 12.27 -14.33 5.22
C MET A 123 13.40 -14.92 6.06
N GLY A 124 13.77 -14.18 7.12
CA GLY A 124 14.92 -14.45 7.97
C GLY A 124 16.26 -13.87 7.48
N SER A 125 16.33 -13.27 6.29
CA SER A 125 17.52 -12.55 5.82
C SER A 125 17.57 -11.13 6.41
N ALA A 126 18.76 -10.67 6.78
CA ALA A 126 19.00 -9.29 7.20
C ALA A 126 19.13 -8.30 6.03
N SER A 127 19.24 -8.79 4.79
CA SER A 127 19.51 -7.98 3.61
C SER A 127 18.43 -8.16 2.54
N ALA A 128 18.04 -7.03 1.95
CA ALA A 128 17.15 -6.94 0.79
C ALA A 128 17.96 -6.63 -0.48
N SER A 129 17.51 -7.16 -1.62
CA SER A 129 18.09 -6.88 -2.94
C SER A 129 17.16 -6.00 -3.74
N MET A 130 17.68 -4.89 -4.28
CA MET A 130 16.92 -4.00 -5.16
C MET A 130 16.84 -4.60 -6.58
N LEU A 131 15.68 -4.52 -7.21
CA LEU A 131 15.46 -4.91 -8.60
C LEU A 131 15.59 -3.68 -9.51
N SER A 132 16.61 -3.65 -10.36
CA SER A 132 16.88 -2.53 -11.27
C SER A 132 15.79 -2.34 -12.33
N GLY A 133 15.61 -1.10 -12.80
CA GLY A 133 14.60 -0.76 -13.83
C GLY A 133 13.17 -0.61 -13.30
N THR A 134 13.00 -0.64 -11.97
CA THR A 134 11.70 -0.58 -11.29
C THR A 134 11.40 0.81 -10.71
N GLU A 135 11.98 1.86 -11.28
CA GLU A 135 11.74 3.25 -10.87
C GLU A 135 10.24 3.58 -10.88
N GLY A 136 9.76 4.15 -9.77
CA GLY A 136 8.35 4.47 -9.58
C GLY A 136 7.46 3.27 -9.21
N ALA A 137 8.05 2.16 -8.76
CA ALA A 137 7.30 0.96 -8.40
C ALA A 137 6.26 1.22 -7.30
N SER A 138 5.12 0.54 -7.41
CA SER A 138 4.03 0.54 -6.43
C SER A 138 3.24 -0.77 -6.52
N TYR A 139 2.52 -1.10 -5.44
CA TYR A 139 1.63 -2.27 -5.32
C TYR A 139 2.18 -3.58 -5.93
N PRO A 140 3.30 -4.12 -5.43
CA PRO A 140 3.87 -5.35 -5.97
C PRO A 140 2.97 -6.56 -5.64
N PHE A 141 3.03 -7.60 -6.47
CA PHE A 141 2.41 -8.91 -6.20
C PHE A 141 3.16 -10.02 -6.93
N TRP A 142 3.17 -11.22 -6.34
CA TRP A 142 3.98 -12.35 -6.83
C TRP A 142 3.28 -13.17 -7.90
N SER A 143 4.05 -13.73 -8.83
CA SER A 143 3.60 -14.87 -9.62
C SER A 143 3.38 -16.10 -8.71
N PRO A 144 2.47 -17.02 -9.07
CA PRO A 144 2.18 -18.20 -8.24
C PRO A 144 3.39 -19.08 -7.95
N ASP A 145 4.34 -19.15 -8.88
CA ASP A 145 5.60 -19.90 -8.79
C ASP A 145 6.73 -19.15 -8.08
N GLY A 146 6.53 -17.88 -7.71
CA GLY A 146 7.53 -17.03 -7.08
C GLY A 146 8.68 -16.59 -7.99
N ALA A 147 8.62 -16.83 -9.30
CA ALA A 147 9.68 -16.47 -10.24
C ALA A 147 9.66 -14.99 -10.66
N TYR A 148 8.50 -14.35 -10.61
CA TYR A 148 8.28 -12.97 -11.02
C TYR A 148 7.58 -12.16 -9.94
N VAL A 149 7.85 -10.85 -9.95
CA VAL A 149 7.04 -9.86 -9.24
C VAL A 149 6.43 -8.93 -10.28
N ALA A 150 5.11 -8.81 -10.26
CA ALA A 150 4.38 -7.80 -10.98
C ALA A 150 4.19 -6.55 -10.12
N PHE A 151 4.16 -5.37 -10.73
CA PHE A 151 4.11 -4.07 -10.05
C PHE A 151 3.61 -2.98 -10.99
N PHE A 152 3.24 -1.83 -10.45
CA PHE A 152 2.82 -0.66 -11.23
C PHE A 152 3.91 0.40 -11.23
N ALA A 153 4.23 0.95 -12.40
CA ALA A 153 5.16 2.05 -12.55
C ALA A 153 4.91 2.74 -13.89
N THR A 154 5.11 4.07 -13.93
CA THR A 154 5.06 4.88 -15.17
C THR A 154 3.78 4.62 -16.00
N GLY A 155 2.61 4.63 -15.35
CA GLY A 155 1.32 4.42 -16.01
C GLY A 155 1.08 3.01 -16.56
N LYS A 156 1.86 1.99 -16.14
CA LYS A 156 1.75 0.63 -16.66
C LYS A 156 1.80 -0.41 -15.55
N LEU A 157 1.10 -1.53 -15.79
CA LEU A 157 1.34 -2.79 -15.12
C LEU A 157 2.56 -3.45 -15.77
N LYS A 158 3.57 -3.81 -14.97
CA LYS A 158 4.81 -4.45 -15.40
C LYS A 158 5.09 -5.71 -14.60
N LYS A 159 5.99 -6.56 -15.10
CA LYS A 159 6.62 -7.66 -14.32
C LYS A 159 8.13 -7.67 -14.48
N VAL A 160 8.82 -8.19 -13.48
CA VAL A 160 10.27 -8.41 -13.50
C VAL A 160 10.59 -9.76 -12.88
N ALA A 161 11.61 -10.45 -13.42
CA ALA A 161 12.09 -11.69 -12.84
C ALA A 161 12.84 -11.41 -11.53
N VAL A 162 12.63 -12.25 -10.53
CA VAL A 162 13.27 -12.11 -9.21
C VAL A 162 14.78 -12.34 -9.30
N ALA A 163 15.22 -13.14 -10.27
CA ALA A 163 16.62 -13.33 -10.61
C ALA A 163 17.29 -12.08 -11.24
N GLY A 164 16.52 -11.03 -11.53
CA GLY A 164 16.96 -9.81 -12.21
C GLY A 164 16.67 -9.83 -13.72
N GLY A 165 16.94 -8.71 -14.38
CA GLY A 165 16.65 -8.46 -15.79
C GLY A 165 15.73 -7.25 -16.01
N PRO A 166 15.52 -6.83 -17.26
CA PRO A 166 14.66 -5.68 -17.56
C PRO A 166 13.18 -6.00 -17.28
N PRO A 167 12.42 -5.08 -16.67
CA PRO A 167 10.98 -5.24 -16.54
C PRO A 167 10.25 -5.24 -17.88
N GLN A 168 9.17 -6.01 -17.95
CA GLN A 168 8.31 -6.16 -19.12
C GLN A 168 6.96 -5.50 -18.85
N ALA A 169 6.51 -4.62 -19.75
CA ALA A 169 5.17 -4.06 -19.68
C ALA A 169 4.13 -5.13 -20.06
N ILE A 170 3.01 -5.15 -19.33
CA ILE A 170 1.90 -6.10 -19.50
C ILE A 170 0.65 -5.38 -20.00
N ALA A 171 0.29 -4.25 -19.37
CA ALA A 171 -0.90 -3.50 -19.70
C ALA A 171 -0.76 -2.02 -19.28
N GLU A 172 -1.60 -1.16 -19.86
CA GLU A 172 -1.74 0.23 -19.41
C GLU A 172 -2.48 0.27 -18.06
N ALA A 173 -2.00 1.12 -17.15
CA ALA A 173 -2.52 1.32 -15.80
C ALA A 173 -2.05 2.70 -15.28
N THR A 174 -2.75 3.75 -15.71
CA THR A 174 -2.49 5.17 -15.42
C THR A 174 -2.40 5.48 -13.93
N SER A 175 -3.20 4.81 -13.10
CA SER A 175 -3.23 5.03 -11.65
C SER A 175 -3.59 3.74 -10.91
N GLY A 176 -2.69 2.75 -10.94
CA GLY A 176 -2.94 1.41 -10.40
C GLY A 176 -3.38 1.38 -8.93
N ARG A 177 -4.25 0.43 -8.56
CA ARG A 177 -4.73 0.19 -7.17
C ARG A 177 -4.62 -1.28 -6.75
N GLY A 178 -3.54 -1.92 -7.16
CA GLY A 178 -3.22 -3.31 -6.81
C GLY A 178 -3.61 -4.33 -7.89
N GLY A 179 -3.06 -5.53 -7.73
CA GLY A 179 -3.29 -6.65 -8.63
C GLY A 179 -2.98 -7.99 -7.95
N ALA A 180 -3.45 -9.08 -8.56
CA ALA A 180 -3.18 -10.44 -8.13
C ALA A 180 -2.95 -11.35 -9.34
N TRP A 181 -2.02 -12.28 -9.19
CA TRP A 181 -1.65 -13.23 -10.24
C TRP A 181 -2.15 -14.63 -9.88
N GLY A 182 -3.08 -15.15 -10.67
CA GLY A 182 -3.70 -16.46 -10.46
C GLY A 182 -2.88 -17.60 -11.05
N THR A 183 -3.08 -18.81 -10.53
CA THR A 183 -2.42 -20.06 -10.97
C THR A 183 -2.72 -20.43 -12.43
N ARG A 184 -3.77 -19.86 -13.03
CA ARG A 184 -4.14 -20.04 -14.44
C ARG A 184 -3.40 -19.10 -15.41
N GLY A 185 -2.41 -18.34 -14.93
CA GLY A 185 -1.67 -17.38 -15.75
C GLY A 185 -2.42 -16.08 -16.05
N ILE A 186 -3.55 -15.84 -15.38
CA ILE A 186 -4.35 -14.63 -15.48
C ILE A 186 -3.96 -13.67 -14.35
N ILE A 187 -3.75 -12.41 -14.69
CA ILE A 187 -3.60 -11.31 -13.74
C ILE A 187 -4.90 -10.53 -13.71
N ILE A 188 -5.39 -10.25 -12.50
CA ILE A 188 -6.48 -9.30 -12.27
C ILE A 188 -5.90 -8.06 -11.60
N TYR A 189 -6.32 -6.88 -12.03
CA TYR A 189 -5.70 -5.63 -11.61
C TYR A 189 -6.66 -4.45 -11.72
N THR A 190 -6.41 -3.39 -10.94
CA THR A 190 -7.13 -2.12 -11.07
C THR A 190 -6.25 -1.14 -11.86
N PRO A 191 -6.61 -0.72 -13.09
CA PRO A 191 -5.77 0.14 -13.92
C PRO A 191 -5.78 1.61 -13.49
N ASP A 192 -6.85 2.07 -12.86
CA ASP A 192 -7.08 3.48 -12.52
C ASP A 192 -7.59 3.65 -11.07
N ALA A 193 -7.61 4.87 -10.57
CA ALA A 193 -8.19 5.21 -9.28
C ALA A 193 -9.70 4.90 -9.26
N LEU A 194 -10.39 5.06 -10.39
CA LEU A 194 -11.83 4.84 -10.50
C LEU A 194 -12.14 3.71 -11.48
N GLY A 195 -13.30 3.08 -11.33
CA GLY A 195 -13.79 2.03 -12.23
C GLY A 195 -13.52 0.59 -11.79
N PRO A 196 -13.77 -0.39 -12.67
CA PRO A 196 -13.78 -1.80 -12.33
C PRO A 196 -12.38 -2.43 -12.28
N LEU A 197 -12.31 -3.67 -11.80
CA LEU A 197 -11.17 -4.55 -12.05
C LEU A 197 -11.10 -4.93 -13.53
N TRP A 198 -9.88 -5.14 -14.00
CA TRP A 198 -9.53 -5.67 -15.30
C TRP A 198 -8.81 -7.01 -15.16
N ARG A 199 -8.78 -7.77 -16.25
CA ARG A 199 -7.98 -8.98 -16.39
C ARG A 199 -7.06 -8.86 -17.60
N VAL A 200 -5.92 -9.53 -17.54
CA VAL A 200 -4.97 -9.69 -18.64
C VAL A 200 -4.20 -11.00 -18.46
N ASN A 201 -3.74 -11.62 -19.54
CA ASN A 201 -2.83 -12.76 -19.43
C ASN A 201 -1.44 -12.26 -18.97
N ALA A 202 -0.66 -13.15 -18.34
CA ALA A 202 0.68 -12.82 -17.86
C ALA A 202 1.67 -12.36 -18.95
N ASP A 203 1.38 -12.62 -20.22
CA ASP A 203 2.15 -12.17 -21.39
C ASP A 203 1.65 -10.84 -21.98
N GLY A 204 0.62 -10.22 -21.39
CA GLY A 204 0.00 -8.98 -21.84
C GLY A 204 -1.15 -9.16 -22.83
N THR A 205 -1.47 -10.39 -23.22
CA THR A 205 -2.55 -10.65 -24.17
C THR A 205 -3.94 -10.62 -23.49
N ASN A 206 -4.97 -10.36 -24.31
CA ASN A 206 -6.38 -10.36 -23.91
C ASN A 206 -6.75 -9.44 -22.72
N PRO A 207 -6.31 -8.17 -22.68
CA PRO A 207 -6.79 -7.24 -21.66
C PRO A 207 -8.29 -6.97 -21.83
N ALA A 208 -9.05 -7.06 -20.74
CA ALA A 208 -10.48 -6.76 -20.75
C ALA A 208 -10.98 -6.34 -19.35
N PRO A 209 -12.03 -5.50 -19.25
CA PRO A 209 -12.75 -5.29 -18.01
C PRO A 209 -13.28 -6.62 -17.46
N LEU A 210 -13.23 -6.79 -16.14
CA LEU A 210 -13.66 -8.01 -15.45
C LEU A 210 -14.95 -7.79 -14.65
N THR A 211 -15.07 -6.66 -13.97
CA THR A 211 -16.19 -6.36 -13.06
C THR A 211 -16.96 -5.11 -13.47
N ASP A 212 -16.86 -4.67 -14.72
CA ASP A 212 -17.56 -3.51 -15.27
C ASP A 212 -19.07 -3.60 -15.07
N LYS A 213 -19.64 -4.78 -15.29
CA LYS A 213 -21.08 -5.05 -15.10
C LYS A 213 -21.52 -5.12 -13.64
N LEU A 214 -20.57 -5.16 -12.71
CA LEU A 214 -20.84 -5.19 -11.26
C LEU A 214 -20.74 -3.81 -10.62
N LEU A 215 -20.16 -2.83 -11.34
CA LEU A 215 -19.93 -1.48 -10.84
C LEU A 215 -21.25 -0.69 -10.80
N ASP A 216 -21.73 -0.38 -9.61
CA ASP A 216 -22.98 0.36 -9.39
C ASP A 216 -22.71 1.86 -9.21
N VAL A 217 -22.69 2.57 -10.34
CA VAL A 217 -22.42 4.01 -10.40
C VAL A 217 -23.50 4.77 -9.61
N GLY A 218 -23.08 5.35 -8.48
CA GLY A 218 -23.95 6.04 -7.52
C GLY A 218 -23.82 5.52 -6.09
N HIS A 219 -23.43 4.25 -5.92
CA HIS A 219 -23.13 3.65 -4.61
C HIS A 219 -21.66 3.23 -4.46
N GLU A 220 -20.95 3.06 -5.56
CA GLU A 220 -19.51 2.79 -5.59
C GLU A 220 -18.88 3.42 -6.83
N ASP A 221 -17.59 3.75 -6.71
CA ASP A 221 -16.82 4.40 -7.77
C ASP A 221 -15.61 3.57 -8.21
N THR A 222 -15.26 2.51 -7.49
CA THR A 222 -14.05 1.74 -7.77
C THR A 222 -14.04 0.34 -7.16
N HIS A 223 -13.37 -0.59 -7.85
CA HIS A 223 -13.02 -1.91 -7.32
C HIS A 223 -11.49 -2.05 -7.22
N ARG A 224 -10.98 -2.44 -6.04
CA ARG A 224 -9.54 -2.37 -5.70
C ARG A 224 -9.01 -3.59 -4.96
N TRP A 225 -7.67 -3.71 -4.94
CA TRP A 225 -6.87 -4.72 -4.23
C TRP A 225 -7.37 -6.15 -4.35
N PRO A 226 -7.43 -6.69 -5.58
CA PRO A 226 -7.85 -8.06 -5.73
C PRO A 226 -6.87 -9.04 -5.06
N VAL A 227 -7.38 -10.15 -4.53
CA VAL A 227 -6.60 -11.28 -4.00
C VAL A 227 -7.23 -12.59 -4.46
N PHE A 228 -6.44 -13.43 -5.14
CA PHE A 228 -6.93 -14.77 -5.54
C PHE A 228 -7.04 -15.71 -4.34
N LEU A 229 -8.07 -16.55 -4.36
CA LEU A 229 -8.17 -17.69 -3.48
C LEU A 229 -7.37 -18.88 -4.03
N PRO A 230 -7.04 -19.88 -3.20
CA PRO A 230 -6.20 -21.01 -3.60
C PRO A 230 -6.74 -21.87 -4.75
N ASP A 231 -8.04 -21.80 -5.05
CA ASP A 231 -8.65 -22.51 -6.18
C ASP A 231 -8.31 -21.90 -7.56
N GLY A 232 -7.75 -20.70 -7.59
CA GLY A 232 -7.40 -19.97 -8.80
C GLY A 232 -8.60 -19.52 -9.64
N ASP A 233 -9.81 -19.59 -9.10
CA ASP A 233 -11.05 -19.14 -9.74
C ASP A 233 -11.68 -17.97 -8.97
N HIS A 234 -11.83 -18.13 -7.66
CA HIS A 234 -12.43 -17.11 -6.80
C HIS A 234 -11.40 -16.05 -6.42
N PHE A 235 -11.87 -14.84 -6.22
CA PHE A 235 -11.06 -13.74 -5.76
C PHE A 235 -11.84 -12.81 -4.84
N LEU A 236 -11.13 -12.22 -3.88
CA LEU A 236 -11.60 -11.14 -3.05
C LEU A 236 -11.22 -9.81 -3.67
N PHE A 237 -12.00 -8.77 -3.41
CA PHE A 237 -11.68 -7.40 -3.77
C PHE A 237 -12.45 -6.45 -2.87
N TRP A 238 -11.97 -5.21 -2.76
CA TRP A 238 -12.74 -4.15 -2.12
C TRP A 238 -13.56 -3.39 -3.17
N ALA A 239 -14.80 -3.03 -2.82
CA ALA A 239 -15.65 -2.15 -3.61
C ALA A 239 -16.27 -1.09 -2.72
N GLY A 240 -16.39 0.13 -3.23
CA GLY A 240 -17.02 1.22 -2.50
C GLY A 240 -16.86 2.57 -3.16
N SER A 241 -17.29 3.61 -2.44
CA SER A 241 -17.18 5.02 -2.81
C SER A 241 -16.27 5.78 -1.84
N PHE A 242 -15.51 6.75 -2.35
CA PHE A 242 -14.80 7.74 -1.54
C PHE A 242 -15.62 9.01 -1.28
N VAL A 243 -16.78 9.14 -1.95
CA VAL A 243 -17.70 10.29 -1.87
C VAL A 243 -19.00 9.86 -1.17
N GLY A 244 -19.52 10.70 -0.27
CA GLY A 244 -20.74 10.43 0.52
C GLY A 244 -20.50 9.73 1.87
N THR A 245 -21.36 10.02 2.85
CA THR A 245 -21.14 9.65 4.27
C THR A 245 -21.80 8.33 4.71
N GLU A 246 -22.67 7.71 3.91
CA GLU A 246 -23.48 6.55 4.35
C GLU A 246 -23.54 5.39 3.35
N ASN A 247 -22.40 4.87 2.87
CA ASN A 247 -22.43 3.68 1.99
C ASN A 247 -22.26 2.39 2.79
N ARG A 248 -23.38 1.80 3.19
CA ARG A 248 -23.49 0.41 3.73
C ARG A 248 -23.02 -0.67 2.73
N THR A 249 -22.61 -0.26 1.53
CA THR A 249 -22.08 -1.12 0.48
C THR A 249 -20.55 -1.08 0.40
N ASN A 250 -19.85 -0.19 1.10
CA ASN A 250 -18.38 -0.20 1.09
C ASN A 250 -17.88 -1.44 1.85
N GLY A 251 -17.12 -2.30 1.17
CA GLY A 251 -16.67 -3.53 1.81
C GLY A 251 -15.84 -4.44 0.93
N ILE A 252 -15.52 -5.59 1.52
CA ILE A 252 -14.81 -6.67 0.87
C ILE A 252 -15.83 -7.64 0.30
N TYR A 253 -15.69 -7.91 -0.99
CA TYR A 253 -16.56 -8.76 -1.79
C TYR A 253 -15.80 -9.98 -2.30
N VAL A 254 -16.54 -11.04 -2.63
CA VAL A 254 -16.05 -12.20 -3.37
C VAL A 254 -16.72 -12.27 -4.74
N SER A 255 -15.94 -12.68 -5.73
CA SER A 255 -16.38 -13.02 -7.09
C SER A 255 -15.57 -14.20 -7.62
N SER A 256 -15.81 -14.62 -8.86
CA SER A 256 -15.07 -15.69 -9.53
C SER A 256 -14.79 -15.35 -10.99
N LEU A 257 -13.81 -16.00 -11.61
CA LEU A 257 -13.55 -15.86 -13.04
C LEU A 257 -14.58 -16.58 -13.92
N ALA A 258 -15.17 -17.67 -13.42
CA ALA A 258 -16.15 -18.46 -14.15
C ALA A 258 -17.56 -17.82 -14.13
N VAL A 259 -17.97 -17.28 -12.98
CA VAL A 259 -19.26 -16.64 -12.76
C VAL A 259 -19.03 -15.27 -12.11
N ILE A 260 -19.18 -14.22 -12.92
CA ILE A 260 -18.99 -12.83 -12.48
C ILE A 260 -20.21 -12.41 -11.67
N GLU A 261 -20.11 -12.49 -10.34
CA GLU A 261 -21.11 -12.03 -9.39
C GLU A 261 -20.47 -11.22 -8.25
N LYS A 262 -21.20 -10.29 -7.64
CA LYS A 262 -20.71 -9.48 -6.51
C LYS A 262 -21.42 -9.90 -5.23
N LYS A 263 -20.71 -10.60 -4.33
CA LYS A 263 -21.24 -11.03 -3.03
C LYS A 263 -20.47 -10.38 -1.88
N LEU A 264 -21.17 -9.60 -1.04
CA LEU A 264 -20.58 -8.93 0.11
C LEU A 264 -20.16 -9.98 1.14
N LEU A 265 -18.90 -9.94 1.56
CA LEU A 265 -18.36 -10.80 2.61
C LEU A 265 -18.35 -10.08 3.96
N ILE A 266 -17.84 -8.85 3.98
CA ILE A 266 -17.82 -8.00 5.17
C ILE A 266 -17.74 -6.51 4.80
N GLN A 267 -18.36 -5.66 5.60
CA GLN A 267 -18.15 -4.21 5.52
C GLN A 267 -16.80 -3.86 6.16
N ALA A 268 -15.91 -3.24 5.39
CA ALA A 268 -14.59 -2.83 5.85
C ALA A 268 -14.03 -1.74 4.93
N ARG A 269 -13.30 -0.79 5.48
CA ARG A 269 -12.50 0.18 4.73
C ARG A 269 -11.05 -0.29 4.67
N SER A 270 -10.79 -1.41 4.01
CA SER A 270 -9.47 -2.04 3.97
C SER A 270 -9.29 -2.91 2.74
N ASN A 271 -8.04 -3.08 2.30
CA ASN A 271 -7.70 -4.15 1.38
C ASN A 271 -7.88 -5.53 2.02
N PRO A 272 -8.36 -6.53 1.27
CA PRO A 272 -8.39 -7.89 1.76
C PRO A 272 -6.99 -8.52 1.74
N GLY A 273 -6.78 -9.47 2.65
CA GLY A 273 -5.80 -10.53 2.52
C GLY A 273 -6.47 -11.88 2.74
N TYR A 274 -5.82 -12.97 2.33
CA TYR A 274 -6.34 -14.31 2.53
C TYR A 274 -5.22 -15.29 2.85
N SER A 275 -5.43 -16.11 3.87
CA SER A 275 -4.52 -17.21 4.20
C SER A 275 -5.24 -18.29 4.99
N ASN A 276 -5.01 -19.56 4.67
CA ASN A 276 -5.51 -20.72 5.40
C ASN A 276 -7.03 -20.71 5.73
N GLY A 277 -7.88 -20.22 4.80
CA GLY A 277 -9.33 -20.15 5.04
C GLY A 277 -9.79 -18.92 5.81
N GLU A 278 -8.88 -17.97 6.06
CA GLU A 278 -9.15 -16.78 6.86
C GLU A 278 -9.00 -15.52 6.00
N LEU A 279 -10.01 -14.66 6.07
CA LEU A 279 -9.96 -13.30 5.58
C LEU A 279 -9.15 -12.46 6.55
N LEU A 280 -8.25 -11.65 6.01
CA LEU A 280 -7.52 -10.62 6.75
C LEU A 280 -7.94 -9.23 6.29
N TYR A 281 -8.10 -8.30 7.22
CA TYR A 281 -8.39 -6.89 6.93
C TYR A 281 -8.00 -6.01 8.12
N VAL A 282 -7.86 -4.71 7.90
CA VAL A 282 -7.64 -3.72 8.96
C VAL A 282 -8.97 -3.07 9.33
N ASP A 283 -9.30 -3.02 10.62
CA ASP A 283 -10.52 -2.37 11.09
C ASP A 283 -10.33 -0.86 11.35
N ASP A 284 -11.40 -0.17 11.76
CA ASP A 284 -11.36 1.27 12.03
C ASP A 284 -10.48 1.65 13.23
N LYS A 285 -10.14 0.68 14.10
CA LYS A 285 -9.19 0.86 15.21
C LYS A 285 -7.74 0.65 14.79
N ARG A 286 -7.50 0.31 13.51
CA ARG A 286 -6.20 -0.06 12.95
C ARG A 286 -5.66 -1.36 13.53
N GLU A 287 -6.54 -2.28 13.89
CA GLU A 287 -6.22 -3.65 14.27
C GLU A 287 -6.25 -4.54 13.02
N LEU A 288 -5.26 -5.42 12.87
CA LEU A 288 -5.27 -6.44 11.83
C LEU A 288 -6.11 -7.61 12.30
N ILE A 289 -7.26 -7.77 11.66
CA ILE A 289 -8.26 -8.78 12.00
C ILE A 289 -8.10 -10.00 11.10
N ALA A 290 -8.24 -11.19 11.68
CA ALA A 290 -8.41 -12.45 10.96
C ALA A 290 -9.77 -13.07 11.29
N ALA A 291 -10.55 -13.41 10.28
CA ALA A 291 -11.86 -14.05 10.42
C ALA A 291 -11.98 -15.25 9.47
N ARG A 292 -12.50 -16.38 9.97
CA ARG A 292 -12.74 -17.56 9.12
C ARG A 292 -13.86 -17.29 8.13
N VAL A 293 -13.67 -17.72 6.89
CA VAL A 293 -14.64 -17.51 5.83
C VAL A 293 -14.88 -18.78 5.00
N ASP A 294 -16.15 -19.03 4.68
CA ASP A 294 -16.57 -19.86 3.56
C ASP A 294 -16.72 -18.94 2.35
N ALA A 295 -15.63 -18.77 1.62
CA ALA A 295 -15.57 -17.81 0.52
C ALA A 295 -16.53 -18.14 -0.64
N PRO A 296 -16.69 -19.40 -1.09
CA PRO A 296 -17.70 -19.76 -2.09
C PRO A 296 -19.14 -19.38 -1.68
N ARG A 297 -19.45 -19.44 -0.39
CA ARG A 297 -20.77 -19.02 0.14
C ARG A 297 -20.83 -17.55 0.55
N ALA A 298 -19.73 -16.81 0.43
CA ALA A 298 -19.58 -15.44 0.91
C ALA A 298 -19.98 -15.26 2.39
N GLN A 299 -19.55 -16.18 3.26
CA GLN A 299 -19.94 -16.17 4.67
C GLN A 299 -18.74 -16.12 5.60
N VAL A 300 -18.79 -15.24 6.59
CA VAL A 300 -17.90 -15.30 7.77
C VAL A 300 -18.44 -16.38 8.70
N THR A 301 -17.62 -17.36 9.04
CA THR A 301 -18.04 -18.59 9.75
C THR A 301 -17.44 -18.71 11.16
N GLY A 302 -16.49 -17.85 11.53
CA GLY A 302 -15.86 -17.86 12.85
C GLY A 302 -15.75 -16.46 13.44
N GLU A 303 -15.51 -16.41 14.75
CA GLU A 303 -15.30 -15.14 15.46
C GLU A 303 -14.01 -14.45 14.96
N PRO A 304 -14.06 -13.15 14.63
CA PRO A 304 -12.87 -12.37 14.29
C PRO A 304 -11.89 -12.30 15.46
N ARG A 305 -10.59 -12.37 15.17
CA ARG A 305 -9.51 -12.18 16.16
C ARG A 305 -8.51 -11.14 15.70
N VAL A 306 -7.91 -10.44 16.65
CA VAL A 306 -6.82 -9.49 16.41
C VAL A 306 -5.50 -10.26 16.29
N LEU A 307 -4.77 -10.05 15.19
CA LEU A 307 -3.42 -10.57 14.96
C LEU A 307 -2.33 -9.53 15.28
N GLY A 308 -2.64 -8.25 15.16
CA GLY A 308 -1.70 -7.17 15.42
C GLY A 308 -2.43 -5.83 15.58
N GLU A 309 -1.80 -4.92 16.32
CA GLU A 309 -2.33 -3.60 16.61
C GLU A 309 -1.53 -2.51 15.89
N SER A 310 -2.13 -1.32 15.76
CA SER A 310 -1.49 -0.16 15.15
C SER A 310 -0.95 -0.41 13.75
N VAL A 311 -1.68 -1.20 12.96
CA VAL A 311 -1.33 -1.43 11.55
C VAL A 311 -1.44 -0.12 10.81
N ALA A 312 -0.40 0.16 10.05
CA ALA A 312 -0.30 1.37 9.30
C ALA A 312 -1.33 1.40 8.16
N TYR A 313 -1.89 2.58 7.90
CA TYR A 313 -3.11 2.72 7.11
C TYR A 313 -3.08 4.02 6.31
N GLN A 314 -3.53 3.96 5.06
CA GLN A 314 -3.65 5.10 4.15
C GLN A 314 -5.14 5.43 3.94
N PRO A 315 -5.70 6.44 4.62
CA PRO A 315 -7.12 6.77 4.55
C PRO A 315 -7.59 7.21 3.16
N SER A 316 -6.75 7.91 2.39
CA SER A 316 -7.10 8.42 1.05
C SER A 316 -7.36 7.31 0.03
N VAL A 317 -6.86 6.11 0.30
CA VAL A 317 -7.10 4.95 -0.54
C VAL A 317 -7.77 3.81 0.20
N TYR A 318 -7.89 3.81 1.53
CA TYR A 318 -8.33 2.68 2.37
C TYR A 318 -7.41 1.44 2.31
N TRP A 319 -6.10 1.65 2.15
CA TRP A 319 -5.11 0.58 2.13
C TRP A 319 -4.42 0.40 3.49
N GLY A 320 -4.44 -0.82 4.03
CA GLY A 320 -3.71 -1.24 5.21
C GLY A 320 -2.38 -1.92 4.85
N ALA A 321 -1.33 -1.61 5.59
CA ALA A 321 0.02 -2.05 5.31
C ALA A 321 0.31 -3.45 5.82
N PHE A 322 -0.37 -4.44 5.24
CA PHE A 322 -0.18 -5.85 5.53
C PHE A 322 -0.22 -6.72 4.28
N THR A 323 0.31 -7.93 4.39
CA THR A 323 0.24 -8.97 3.36
C THR A 323 0.28 -10.34 4.04
N ALA A 324 -0.23 -11.37 3.36
CA ALA A 324 -0.22 -12.74 3.87
C ALA A 324 0.23 -13.71 2.77
N GLY A 325 0.96 -14.74 3.17
CA GLY A 325 1.32 -15.87 2.33
C GLY A 325 0.40 -17.06 2.61
N GLY A 326 0.27 -17.97 1.66
CA GLY A 326 -0.59 -19.15 1.78
C GLY A 326 -0.16 -20.16 2.85
N ASN A 327 1.00 -19.98 3.47
CA ASN A 327 1.50 -20.81 4.57
C ASN A 327 1.09 -20.31 5.97
N GLY A 328 0.27 -19.25 6.06
CA GLY A 328 -0.12 -18.63 7.32
C GLY A 328 0.86 -17.63 7.91
N THR A 329 1.84 -17.20 7.13
CA THR A 329 2.68 -16.05 7.48
C THR A 329 1.96 -14.76 7.13
N VAL A 330 1.98 -13.82 8.08
CA VAL A 330 1.44 -12.47 7.90
C VAL A 330 2.56 -11.48 8.17
N VAL A 331 2.74 -10.51 7.29
CA VAL A 331 3.68 -9.39 7.48
C VAL A 331 2.87 -8.11 7.51
N TYR A 332 3.13 -7.26 8.50
CA TYR A 332 2.52 -5.95 8.56
C TYR A 332 3.50 -4.88 9.02
N ASN A 333 3.19 -3.65 8.66
CA ASN A 333 3.94 -2.47 9.04
C ASN A 333 3.13 -1.66 10.04
N THR A 334 3.78 -1.13 11.08
CA THR A 334 3.19 -0.18 12.04
C THR A 334 3.51 1.27 11.69
N SER A 335 4.36 1.49 10.68
CA SER A 335 4.78 2.81 10.22
C SER A 335 4.63 2.94 8.70
N THR A 336 3.48 3.44 8.27
CA THR A 336 3.33 4.16 7.00
C THR A 336 3.43 5.64 7.33
N ALA A 337 4.52 6.05 7.99
CA ALA A 337 4.76 7.48 8.15
C ALA A 337 4.77 8.06 6.74
N ALA A 338 3.73 8.84 6.40
CA ALA A 338 3.69 9.60 5.17
C ALA A 338 5.03 10.33 5.07
N ALA A 339 5.69 10.18 3.92
CA ALA A 339 7.06 10.63 3.74
C ALA A 339 7.16 12.11 4.16
N LEU A 340 7.81 12.36 5.30
CA LEU A 340 7.97 13.71 5.80
C LEU A 340 8.78 14.52 4.81
N SER A 341 8.50 15.81 4.76
CA SER A 341 9.20 16.76 3.93
C SER A 341 9.30 18.11 4.62
N VAL A 342 10.20 18.94 4.12
CA VAL A 342 10.42 20.30 4.61
C VAL A 342 10.68 21.23 3.43
N LEU A 343 10.09 22.42 3.47
CA LEU A 343 10.36 23.42 2.45
C LEU A 343 11.81 23.90 2.56
N THR A 344 12.54 23.89 1.45
CA THR A 344 13.97 24.18 1.42
C THR A 344 14.29 25.08 0.24
N TRP A 345 14.98 26.18 0.48
CA TRP A 345 15.53 27.05 -0.55
C TRP A 345 16.77 26.44 -1.17
N TYR A 346 16.82 26.43 -2.50
CA TYR A 346 17.97 26.04 -3.30
C TYR A 346 18.37 27.16 -4.26
N ASP A 347 19.66 27.28 -4.58
CA ASP A 347 20.11 28.07 -5.73
C ASP A 347 20.05 27.26 -7.04
N ARG A 348 20.40 27.90 -8.17
CA ARG A 348 20.43 27.24 -9.50
C ARG A 348 21.40 26.07 -9.62
N THR A 349 22.36 25.91 -8.70
CA THR A 349 23.31 24.79 -8.71
C THR A 349 22.83 23.60 -7.88
N GLY A 350 21.70 23.75 -7.16
CA GLY A 350 21.21 22.75 -6.21
C GLY A 350 21.86 22.84 -4.83
N LYS A 351 22.53 23.95 -4.51
CA LYS A 351 23.03 24.19 -3.17
C LYS A 351 21.88 24.61 -2.25
N GLU A 352 21.71 23.89 -1.15
CA GLU A 352 20.76 24.24 -0.08
C GLU A 352 21.18 25.58 0.56
N LEU A 353 20.24 26.53 0.63
CA LEU A 353 20.44 27.87 1.18
C LEU A 353 19.83 28.02 2.57
N ALA A 354 18.61 27.52 2.77
CA ALA A 354 17.87 27.63 4.03
C ALA A 354 16.67 26.66 4.05
N ARG A 355 16.18 26.30 5.24
CA ARG A 355 14.91 25.60 5.44
C ARG A 355 13.83 26.58 5.91
N VAL A 356 12.57 26.27 5.59
CA VAL A 356 11.40 27.09 5.90
C VAL A 356 10.36 26.23 6.61
N GLY A 357 9.99 26.66 7.82
CA GLY A 357 9.02 25.94 8.65
C GLY A 357 9.53 24.61 9.20
N GLU A 358 8.62 23.88 9.82
CA GLU A 358 8.88 22.58 10.43
C GLU A 358 8.64 21.42 9.43
N PRO A 359 9.30 20.26 9.63
CA PRO A 359 8.97 19.07 8.87
C PRO A 359 7.51 18.63 9.06
N GLY A 360 6.89 18.20 7.98
CA GLY A 360 5.51 17.71 7.98
C GLY A 360 5.20 16.89 6.73
N VAL A 361 3.93 16.56 6.51
CA VAL A 361 3.46 15.97 5.26
C VAL A 361 2.98 17.13 4.39
N LEU A 362 3.92 17.72 3.64
CA LEU A 362 3.69 18.99 2.93
C LEU A 362 3.42 18.75 1.44
N SER A 363 2.59 19.56 0.78
CA SER A 363 2.44 19.58 -0.70
C SER A 363 2.25 20.99 -1.24
N ASN A 364 2.35 21.14 -2.56
CA ASN A 364 1.94 22.33 -3.31
C ASN A 364 2.49 23.66 -2.77
N PRO A 365 3.82 23.81 -2.60
CA PRO A 365 4.38 25.10 -2.25
C PRO A 365 4.09 26.12 -3.37
N SER A 366 3.66 27.31 -2.98
CA SER A 366 3.27 28.39 -3.87
C SER A 366 3.71 29.73 -3.28
N ILE A 367 4.71 30.36 -3.92
CA ILE A 367 5.32 31.62 -3.47
C ILE A 367 4.38 32.78 -3.85
N SER A 368 4.17 33.70 -2.92
CA SER A 368 3.41 34.92 -3.20
C SER A 368 4.10 35.75 -4.30
N PRO A 369 3.38 36.53 -5.11
CA PRO A 369 4.00 37.38 -6.14
C PRO A 369 5.05 38.37 -5.60
N GLY A 370 4.90 38.78 -4.34
CA GLY A 370 5.86 39.63 -3.61
C GLY A 370 7.12 38.88 -3.11
N GLY A 371 7.12 37.55 -3.11
CA GLY A 371 8.24 36.70 -2.71
C GLY A 371 8.49 36.65 -1.20
N ASP A 372 7.56 37.11 -0.39
CA ASP A 372 7.68 37.23 1.07
C ASP A 372 6.86 36.19 1.85
N ARG A 373 5.94 35.49 1.18
CA ARG A 373 5.08 34.46 1.76
C ARG A 373 5.06 33.23 0.86
N ALA A 374 4.81 32.06 1.43
CA ALA A 374 4.53 30.85 0.68
C ALA A 374 3.32 30.13 1.27
N ALA A 375 2.34 29.82 0.43
CA ALA A 375 1.28 28.89 0.75
C ALA A 375 1.80 27.45 0.60
N VAL A 376 1.36 26.55 1.46
CA VAL A 376 1.70 25.13 1.42
C VAL A 376 0.57 24.32 2.04
N ASP A 377 0.28 23.17 1.47
CA ASP A 377 -0.69 22.23 2.02
C ASP A 377 0.00 21.39 3.11
N ILE A 378 -0.63 21.23 4.27
CA ILE A 378 -0.10 20.45 5.39
C ILE A 378 -1.16 19.46 5.85
N ALA A 379 -0.86 18.16 5.78
CA ALA A 379 -1.77 17.12 6.27
C ALA A 379 -1.65 16.94 7.80
N ASP A 380 -2.79 16.92 8.49
CA ASP A 380 -2.90 16.49 9.87
C ASP A 380 -3.42 15.04 9.90
N LEU A 381 -2.50 14.11 10.19
CA LEU A 381 -2.80 12.68 10.23
C LEU A 381 -3.69 12.27 11.41
N LYS A 382 -3.81 13.11 12.45
CA LYS A 382 -4.69 12.84 13.60
C LYS A 382 -6.11 13.30 13.32
N ALA A 383 -6.26 14.50 12.74
CA ALA A 383 -7.55 15.03 12.32
C ALA A 383 -8.06 14.41 11.01
N ASN A 384 -7.18 13.73 10.27
CA ASN A 384 -7.44 13.17 8.94
C ASN A 384 -7.95 14.23 7.95
N ASN A 385 -7.33 15.41 7.98
CA ASN A 385 -7.62 16.51 7.06
C ASN A 385 -6.31 17.11 6.49
N VAL A 386 -6.46 18.02 5.54
CA VAL A 386 -5.36 18.81 4.97
C VAL A 386 -5.80 20.26 4.97
N ASP A 387 -4.93 21.15 5.41
CA ASP A 387 -5.17 22.60 5.39
C ASP A 387 -4.05 23.32 4.67
N ILE A 388 -4.38 24.49 4.15
CA ILE A 388 -3.39 25.42 3.63
C ILE A 388 -2.81 26.22 4.80
N TRP A 389 -1.49 26.35 4.82
CA TRP A 389 -0.73 27.19 5.73
C TRP A 389 0.02 28.26 4.96
N ILE A 390 0.17 29.44 5.55
CA ILE A 390 0.98 30.52 5.00
C ILE A 390 2.25 30.66 5.86
N ASN A 391 3.40 30.45 5.22
CA ASN A 391 4.72 30.71 5.80
C ASN A 391 5.19 32.12 5.44
N ASP A 392 5.59 32.90 6.44
CA ASP A 392 6.32 34.15 6.25
C ASP A 392 7.80 33.81 6.00
N LEU A 393 8.26 34.06 4.78
CA LEU A 393 9.61 33.70 4.33
C LEU A 393 10.69 34.64 4.86
N LYS A 394 10.31 35.80 5.43
CA LYS A 394 11.25 36.76 6.03
C LYS A 394 11.41 36.51 7.54
N ARG A 395 10.32 36.20 8.23
CA ARG A 395 10.28 35.99 9.68
C ARG A 395 10.46 34.53 10.09
N GLY A 396 10.26 33.58 9.16
CA GLY A 396 10.34 32.15 9.44
C GLY A 396 9.17 31.63 10.28
N THR A 397 8.04 32.33 10.29
CA THR A 397 6.83 31.95 11.03
C THR A 397 5.80 31.28 10.11
N SER A 398 5.03 30.35 10.64
CA SER A 398 3.96 29.66 9.91
C SER A 398 2.61 29.84 10.61
N SER A 399 1.56 30.09 9.84
CA SER A 399 0.20 30.21 10.36
C SER A 399 -0.81 29.46 9.49
N ARG A 400 -1.72 28.74 10.13
CA ARG A 400 -2.82 28.05 9.47
C ARG A 400 -3.74 29.07 8.79
N PHE A 401 -4.07 28.83 7.53
CA PHE A 401 -4.88 29.75 6.70
C PHE A 401 -6.32 29.25 6.51
N THR A 402 -6.50 27.93 6.41
CA THR A 402 -7.80 27.28 6.29
C THR A 402 -8.09 26.34 7.47
N PHE A 403 -9.36 26.01 7.69
CA PHE A 403 -9.83 25.42 8.95
C PHE A 403 -11.01 24.46 8.79
N ASP A 404 -11.41 24.12 7.57
CA ASP A 404 -12.50 23.18 7.34
C ASP A 404 -12.08 21.77 7.80
N PRO A 405 -13.02 20.97 8.34
CA PRO A 405 -12.75 19.57 8.63
C PRO A 405 -12.43 18.73 7.39
N ALA A 406 -12.92 19.13 6.21
CA ALA A 406 -12.58 18.51 4.93
C ALA A 406 -11.23 19.02 4.40
N ALA A 407 -10.71 18.39 3.35
CA ALA A 407 -9.41 18.77 2.80
C ALA A 407 -9.50 20.08 2.00
N GLU A 408 -8.68 21.06 2.37
CA GLU A 408 -8.47 22.32 1.64
C GLU A 408 -7.03 22.37 1.11
N VAL A 409 -6.86 22.45 -0.21
CA VAL A 409 -5.57 22.20 -0.88
C VAL A 409 -5.33 23.09 -2.11
N SER A 410 -4.10 23.09 -2.60
CA SER A 410 -3.67 23.70 -3.86
C SER A 410 -3.88 25.22 -3.93
N GLY A 411 -3.38 25.95 -2.94
CA GLY A 411 -3.49 27.41 -2.87
C GLY A 411 -2.72 28.15 -3.98
N VAL A 412 -3.45 28.93 -4.80
CA VAL A 412 -2.86 29.79 -5.85
C VAL A 412 -3.13 31.26 -5.59
N TRP A 413 -2.06 32.05 -5.58
CA TRP A 413 -2.11 33.48 -5.29
C TRP A 413 -2.65 34.28 -6.47
N LEU A 414 -3.52 35.24 -6.16
CA LEU A 414 -3.79 36.37 -7.06
C LEU A 414 -2.51 37.19 -7.26
N ARG A 415 -2.39 37.90 -8.40
CA ARG A 415 -1.13 38.57 -8.81
C ARG A 415 -0.65 39.68 -7.88
N ASP A 416 -1.55 40.28 -7.12
CA ASP A 416 -1.22 41.27 -6.08
C ASP A 416 -0.88 40.62 -4.73
N GLY A 417 -1.06 39.30 -4.59
CA GLY A 417 -0.88 38.54 -3.36
C GLY A 417 -1.96 38.77 -2.31
N SER A 418 -3.07 39.43 -2.64
CA SER A 418 -4.12 39.76 -1.67
C SER A 418 -5.09 38.62 -1.42
N VAL A 419 -5.30 37.73 -2.41
CA VAL A 419 -6.28 36.63 -2.40
C VAL A 419 -5.61 35.30 -2.74
N LEU A 420 -6.10 34.21 -2.16
CA LEU A 420 -5.86 32.84 -2.61
C LEU A 420 -7.13 32.25 -3.22
N ALA A 421 -6.99 31.55 -4.35
CA ALA A 421 -7.95 30.54 -4.76
C ALA A 421 -7.46 29.16 -4.32
N TYR A 422 -8.38 28.29 -3.95
CA TYR A 422 -8.04 26.94 -3.47
C TYR A 422 -9.22 25.97 -3.64
N LEU A 423 -8.90 24.68 -3.60
CA LEU A 423 -9.87 23.59 -3.68
C LEU A 423 -10.30 23.19 -2.26
N LEU A 424 -11.61 23.06 -2.04
CA LEU A 424 -12.21 22.31 -0.93
C LEU A 424 -12.76 20.99 -1.47
N ASN A 425 -12.25 19.88 -0.95
CA ASN A 425 -12.73 18.54 -1.28
C ASN A 425 -13.67 18.04 -0.19
N ALA A 426 -14.96 18.37 -0.32
CA ALA A 426 -15.99 18.04 0.66
C ALA A 426 -16.68 16.71 0.34
N ALA A 427 -17.38 16.15 1.32
CA ALA A 427 -18.07 14.86 1.19
C ALA A 427 -19.16 14.82 0.09
N VAL A 428 -19.65 15.98 -0.37
CA VAL A 428 -20.72 16.12 -1.37
C VAL A 428 -20.20 16.73 -2.69
N GLY A 429 -18.89 16.63 -2.92
CA GLY A 429 -18.22 17.14 -4.12
C GLY A 429 -17.16 18.20 -3.83
N THR A 430 -16.60 18.77 -4.90
CA THR A 430 -15.53 19.76 -4.81
C THR A 430 -16.04 21.17 -4.98
N GLN A 431 -15.38 22.11 -4.32
CA GLN A 431 -15.62 23.54 -4.48
C GLN A 431 -14.30 24.25 -4.77
N LEU A 432 -14.35 25.19 -5.71
CA LEU A 432 -13.31 26.19 -5.89
C LEU A 432 -13.70 27.43 -5.09
N LEU A 433 -12.89 27.80 -4.11
CA LEU A 433 -13.11 28.95 -3.26
C LEU A 433 -12.05 30.03 -3.48
N ILE A 434 -12.40 31.25 -3.13
CA ILE A 434 -11.48 32.38 -3.00
C ILE A 434 -11.58 32.99 -1.60
N LYS A 435 -10.44 33.44 -1.07
CA LYS A 435 -10.36 34.02 0.28
C LYS A 435 -9.22 35.03 0.37
N ASN A 436 -9.40 36.12 1.11
CA ASN A 436 -8.33 37.07 1.38
C ASN A 436 -7.18 36.39 2.15
N SER A 437 -5.95 36.64 1.71
CA SER A 437 -4.72 36.05 2.26
C SER A 437 -4.44 36.37 3.74
N ALA A 438 -5.15 37.35 4.34
CA ALA A 438 -5.13 37.59 5.77
C ALA A 438 -5.79 36.47 6.58
N GLY A 439 -6.62 35.63 5.95
CA GLY A 439 -7.13 34.41 6.58
C GLY A 439 -8.36 34.58 7.48
N LEU A 440 -8.79 35.81 7.74
CA LEU A 440 -9.78 36.13 8.78
C LEU A 440 -11.24 35.83 8.40
N GLU A 441 -11.53 35.73 7.10
CA GLU A 441 -12.88 35.49 6.57
C GLU A 441 -13.11 34.03 6.17
N LEU A 442 -14.37 33.64 5.95
CA LEU A 442 -14.70 32.36 5.33
C LEU A 442 -14.41 32.40 3.83
N GLY A 443 -14.03 31.27 3.25
CA GLY A 443 -13.87 31.14 1.80
C GLY A 443 -15.20 31.38 1.09
N LYS A 444 -15.15 32.13 -0.01
CA LYS A 444 -16.29 32.34 -0.90
C LYS A 444 -16.23 31.30 -2.04
N PRO A 445 -17.21 30.41 -2.19
CA PRO A 445 -17.27 29.51 -3.32
C PRO A 445 -17.55 30.30 -4.62
N ILE A 446 -16.79 29.99 -5.67
CA ILE A 446 -16.98 30.53 -7.01
C ILE A 446 -17.39 29.46 -8.02
N PHE A 447 -17.12 28.18 -7.72
CA PHE A 447 -17.59 27.05 -8.51
C PHE A 447 -17.77 25.81 -7.62
N THR A 448 -18.79 25.00 -7.93
CA THR A 448 -19.09 23.75 -7.22
C THR A 448 -19.34 22.65 -8.23
N SER A 449 -18.75 21.48 -8.00
CA SER A 449 -19.01 20.26 -8.78
C SER A 449 -19.30 19.10 -7.85
N ALA A 450 -20.32 18.31 -8.20
CA ALA A 450 -20.67 17.12 -7.43
C ALA A 450 -19.95 15.86 -7.90
N GLN A 451 -19.31 15.87 -9.08
CA GLN A 451 -18.70 14.69 -9.71
C GLN A 451 -17.24 14.88 -10.11
N ASP A 452 -16.85 16.10 -10.44
CA ASP A 452 -15.50 16.39 -10.94
C ASP A 452 -14.65 17.05 -9.84
N GLU A 453 -13.35 16.79 -9.85
CA GLU A 453 -12.37 17.53 -9.05
C GLU A 453 -11.81 18.70 -9.87
N ILE A 454 -11.95 19.92 -9.35
CA ILE A 454 -11.42 21.15 -9.97
C ILE A 454 -10.26 21.68 -9.13
N VAL A 455 -9.05 21.63 -9.65
CA VAL A 455 -7.86 22.13 -8.97
C VAL A 455 -7.41 23.44 -9.60
N PRO A 456 -7.32 24.56 -8.85
CA PRO A 456 -6.88 25.83 -9.43
C PRO A 456 -5.38 25.81 -9.71
N ASN A 457 -4.98 26.37 -10.86
CA ASN A 457 -3.58 26.35 -11.29
C ASN A 457 -2.96 27.75 -11.41
N SER A 458 -3.66 28.69 -12.06
CA SER A 458 -3.15 30.07 -12.24
C SER A 458 -4.26 31.06 -12.59
N TRP A 459 -4.09 32.32 -12.19
CA TRP A 459 -5.01 33.42 -12.50
C TRP A 459 -4.73 34.07 -13.87
N SER A 460 -5.78 34.53 -14.54
CA SER A 460 -5.67 35.42 -15.70
C SER A 460 -5.12 36.79 -15.29
N LEU A 461 -4.53 37.52 -16.26
CA LEU A 461 -3.90 38.82 -16.00
C LEU A 461 -4.87 39.90 -15.51
N ASP A 462 -6.15 39.76 -15.90
CA ASP A 462 -7.24 40.68 -15.57
C ASP A 462 -8.04 40.24 -14.33
N ASP A 463 -7.58 39.20 -13.63
CA ASP A 463 -8.17 38.65 -12.40
C ASP A 463 -9.61 38.12 -12.55
N LYS A 464 -10.09 37.95 -13.79
CA LYS A 464 -11.47 37.51 -14.06
C LYS A 464 -11.64 36.01 -14.20
N GLN A 465 -10.57 35.28 -14.50
CA GLN A 465 -10.61 33.86 -14.78
C GLN A 465 -9.51 33.11 -14.03
N ILE A 466 -9.81 31.88 -13.65
CA ILE A 466 -8.83 30.95 -13.08
C ILE A 466 -8.72 29.76 -14.03
N LEU A 467 -7.50 29.51 -14.52
CA LEU A 467 -7.16 28.27 -15.21
C LEU A 467 -7.08 27.16 -14.18
N CYS A 468 -7.82 26.09 -14.41
CA CYS A 468 -7.94 24.95 -13.53
C CYS A 468 -7.68 23.64 -14.28
N THR A 469 -7.21 22.64 -13.56
CA THR A 469 -7.23 21.25 -14.00
C THR A 469 -8.55 20.64 -13.57
N LEU A 470 -9.28 20.08 -14.52
CA LEU A 470 -10.48 19.29 -14.31
C LEU A 470 -10.07 17.81 -14.33
N HIS A 471 -10.27 17.11 -13.23
CA HIS A 471 -10.20 15.65 -13.19
C HIS A 471 -11.63 15.10 -13.23
N PRO A 472 -12.10 14.63 -14.39
CA PRO A 472 -13.42 14.01 -14.49
C PRO A 472 -13.42 12.64 -13.81
N PHE A 473 -14.62 12.17 -13.44
CA PHE A 473 -14.81 10.84 -12.86
C PHE A 473 -14.44 9.69 -13.82
N VAL A 474 -14.52 9.93 -15.13
CA VAL A 474 -14.09 9.00 -16.19
C VAL A 474 -13.35 9.78 -17.26
N GLY A 475 -12.14 9.35 -17.62
CA GLY A 475 -11.34 9.95 -18.70
C GLY A 475 -10.03 10.57 -18.21
N GLY A 476 -9.34 11.26 -19.12
CA GLY A 476 -8.14 12.04 -18.81
C GLY A 476 -8.48 13.38 -18.16
N SER A 477 -7.48 14.05 -17.60
CA SER A 477 -7.65 15.41 -17.07
C SER A 477 -7.67 16.45 -18.20
N ASP A 478 -8.47 17.49 -18.04
CA ASP A 478 -8.57 18.60 -18.99
C ASP A 478 -8.14 19.92 -18.33
N LEU A 479 -7.79 20.93 -19.14
CA LEU A 479 -7.67 22.31 -18.67
C LEU A 479 -8.92 23.12 -18.98
N VAL A 480 -9.46 23.78 -17.96
CA VAL A 480 -10.69 24.59 -18.06
C VAL A 480 -10.49 25.98 -17.47
N LEU A 481 -11.28 26.94 -17.92
CA LEU A 481 -11.37 28.28 -17.33
C LEU A 481 -12.65 28.40 -16.51
N ILE A 482 -12.51 28.92 -15.30
CA ILE A 482 -13.62 29.30 -14.44
C ILE A 482 -13.68 30.83 -14.37
N ASP A 483 -14.80 31.42 -14.76
CA ASP A 483 -15.07 32.84 -14.55
C ASP A 483 -15.39 33.13 -13.08
N VAL A 484 -14.65 34.06 -12.48
CA VAL A 484 -14.69 34.34 -11.03
C VAL A 484 -16.03 34.98 -10.61
N SER A 485 -16.65 35.74 -11.50
CA SER A 485 -17.87 36.50 -11.19
C SER A 485 -19.15 35.66 -11.30
N SER A 486 -19.21 34.82 -12.32
CA SER A 486 -20.38 34.03 -12.69
C SER A 486 -20.27 32.56 -12.33
N GLY A 487 -19.07 32.07 -12.02
CA GLY A 487 -18.79 30.64 -11.83
C GLY A 487 -18.89 29.83 -13.12
N LYS A 488 -18.96 30.48 -14.29
CA LYS A 488 -19.10 29.77 -15.56
C LYS A 488 -17.82 29.01 -15.90
N LYS A 489 -17.94 27.69 -16.07
CA LYS A 489 -16.90 26.80 -16.61
C LYS A 489 -16.89 26.86 -18.14
N ALA A 490 -15.71 26.99 -18.74
CA ALA A 490 -15.47 26.87 -20.18
C ALA A 490 -14.26 25.98 -20.45
N PRO A 491 -14.31 25.08 -21.46
CA PRO A 491 -13.14 24.31 -21.85
C PRO A 491 -12.03 25.24 -22.36
N PHE A 492 -10.79 24.98 -21.97
CA PHE A 492 -9.60 25.60 -22.55
C PHE A 492 -8.90 24.58 -23.44
N LEU A 493 -8.34 23.52 -22.85
CA LEU A 493 -7.82 22.36 -23.58
C LEU A 493 -8.53 21.11 -23.08
N ALA A 494 -9.14 20.38 -24.01
CA ALA A 494 -9.81 19.11 -23.77
C ALA A 494 -9.62 18.24 -25.01
N ASP A 495 -8.51 17.51 -25.06
CA ASP A 495 -8.18 16.58 -26.16
C ASP A 495 -8.30 15.13 -25.67
N LYS A 496 -7.87 14.15 -26.48
CA LYS A 496 -7.81 12.73 -26.09
C LYS A 496 -6.75 12.44 -25.02
N ALA A 497 -5.72 13.29 -24.95
CA ALA A 497 -4.66 13.18 -23.94
C ALA A 497 -5.13 13.79 -22.61
N SER A 498 -4.36 13.54 -21.56
CA SER A 498 -4.55 14.24 -20.28
C SER A 498 -3.67 15.47 -20.24
N GLU A 499 -4.24 16.61 -19.88
CA GLU A 499 -3.55 17.87 -19.64
C GLU A 499 -3.63 18.30 -18.17
N THR A 500 -2.52 18.78 -17.60
CA THR A 500 -2.44 19.22 -16.20
C THR A 500 -1.39 20.31 -15.98
N ASN A 501 -1.32 20.85 -14.76
CA ASN A 501 -0.37 21.86 -14.30
C ASN A 501 -0.29 23.10 -15.22
N GLY A 502 -1.42 23.59 -15.73
CA GLY A 502 -1.47 24.74 -16.63
C GLY A 502 -1.01 26.04 -15.96
N GLN A 503 -0.09 26.79 -16.57
CA GLN A 503 0.43 28.04 -16.04
C GLN A 503 0.35 29.16 -17.07
N ILE A 504 -0.48 30.17 -16.80
CA ILE A 504 -0.53 31.39 -17.59
C ILE A 504 0.79 32.17 -17.44
N SER A 505 1.35 32.63 -18.56
CA SER A 505 2.59 33.39 -18.59
C SER A 505 2.45 34.75 -17.91
N PRO A 506 3.55 35.36 -17.41
CA PRO A 506 3.50 36.67 -16.74
C PRO A 506 2.93 37.83 -17.58
N ASP A 507 3.02 37.71 -18.91
CA ASP A 507 2.45 38.66 -19.89
C ASP A 507 1.00 38.33 -20.30
N GLY A 508 0.44 37.22 -19.81
CA GLY A 508 -0.93 36.79 -20.06
C GLY A 508 -1.21 36.29 -21.47
N LYS A 509 -0.19 35.96 -22.27
CA LYS A 509 -0.37 35.58 -23.68
C LYS A 509 -0.20 34.09 -23.97
N TRP A 510 0.33 33.33 -23.02
CA TRP A 510 0.70 31.93 -23.21
C TRP A 510 0.27 31.09 -22.02
N VAL A 511 0.05 29.79 -22.24
CA VAL A 511 -0.11 28.79 -21.19
C VAL A 511 0.93 27.70 -21.41
N ALA A 512 1.75 27.43 -20.40
CA ALA A 512 2.59 26.24 -20.32
C ALA A 512 1.83 25.14 -19.58
N TYR A 513 1.89 23.89 -20.03
CA TYR A 513 1.15 22.78 -19.42
C TYR A 513 1.86 21.45 -19.65
N ALA A 514 1.57 20.45 -18.82
CA ALA A 514 2.01 19.08 -19.03
C ALA A 514 0.93 18.29 -19.77
N SER A 515 1.31 17.48 -20.75
CA SER A 515 0.42 16.57 -21.47
C SER A 515 1.07 15.20 -21.69
N ASN A 516 0.29 14.13 -21.64
CA ASN A 516 0.75 12.76 -21.91
C ASN A 516 0.50 12.28 -23.35
N GLU A 517 0.26 13.20 -24.28
CA GLU A 517 -0.12 12.88 -25.67
C GLU A 517 0.90 12.01 -26.44
N THR A 518 2.17 11.99 -26.02
CA THR A 518 3.23 11.16 -26.62
C THR A 518 3.43 9.82 -25.93
N GLY A 519 2.63 9.50 -24.91
CA GLY A 519 2.75 8.31 -24.06
C GLY A 519 3.57 8.53 -22.78
N ASP A 520 4.37 9.59 -22.74
CA ASP A 520 5.03 10.12 -21.55
C ASP A 520 4.55 11.56 -21.30
N TRP A 521 4.67 12.06 -20.07
CA TRP A 521 4.38 13.48 -19.78
C TRP A 521 5.44 14.38 -20.42
N GLU A 522 5.02 15.38 -21.18
CA GLU A 522 5.88 16.40 -21.77
C GLU A 522 5.29 17.81 -21.56
N ILE A 523 6.15 18.82 -21.58
CA ILE A 523 5.76 20.22 -21.43
C ILE A 523 5.49 20.84 -22.78
N TYR A 524 4.32 21.47 -22.90
CA TYR A 524 3.88 22.20 -24.09
C TYR A 524 3.51 23.64 -23.75
N VAL A 525 3.47 24.47 -24.78
CA VAL A 525 2.97 25.85 -24.72
C VAL A 525 1.95 26.09 -25.84
N THR A 526 0.86 26.76 -25.48
CA THR A 526 -0.17 27.29 -26.40
C THR A 526 -0.50 28.74 -26.07
N THR A 527 -1.24 29.43 -26.93
CA THR A 527 -1.69 30.82 -26.70
C THR A 527 -2.82 30.92 -25.68
N PHE A 528 -2.94 32.08 -25.05
CA PHE A 528 -4.02 32.47 -24.15
C PHE A 528 -4.62 33.80 -24.61
N PRO A 529 -5.95 34.04 -24.49
CA PRO A 529 -6.98 33.22 -23.83
C PRO A 529 -7.55 32.07 -24.68
N ASN A 530 -7.27 32.05 -25.98
CA ASN A 530 -7.70 30.97 -26.86
C ASN A 530 -6.48 30.12 -27.25
N PRO A 531 -6.53 28.79 -27.09
CA PRO A 531 -5.42 27.93 -27.45
C PRO A 531 -5.34 27.78 -28.97
N VAL A 532 -4.28 28.33 -29.55
CA VAL A 532 -3.99 28.28 -30.98
C VAL A 532 -2.55 27.84 -31.15
N GLY A 533 -2.39 26.73 -31.87
CA GLY A 533 -1.08 26.10 -32.05
C GLY A 533 -0.56 25.43 -30.78
N LYS A 534 0.51 24.68 -30.95
CA LYS A 534 1.15 23.90 -29.90
C LYS A 534 2.65 23.89 -30.14
N ARG A 535 3.44 24.18 -29.10
CA ARG A 535 4.90 24.19 -29.13
C ARG A 535 5.43 23.32 -28.01
N GLN A 536 6.18 22.29 -28.35
CA GLN A 536 6.81 21.40 -27.38
C GLN A 536 8.04 22.08 -26.74
N VAL A 537 8.11 22.04 -25.42
CA VAL A 537 9.18 22.65 -24.60
C VAL A 537 10.15 21.58 -24.08
N SER A 538 9.64 20.45 -23.58
CA SER A 538 10.47 19.33 -23.14
C SER A 538 10.43 18.17 -24.13
N ARG A 539 11.52 17.41 -24.20
CA ARG A 539 11.61 16.16 -24.97
C ARG A 539 12.13 15.06 -24.06
N GLY A 540 11.42 13.94 -23.99
CA GLY A 540 11.82 12.80 -23.14
C GLY A 540 11.45 12.96 -21.67
N GLY A 541 10.31 13.60 -21.39
CA GLY A 541 9.76 13.73 -20.05
C GLY A 541 9.71 15.17 -19.53
N GLY A 542 8.66 15.51 -18.80
CA GLY A 542 8.53 16.77 -18.08
C GLY A 542 7.16 16.92 -17.40
N THR A 543 7.18 17.37 -16.15
CA THR A 543 6.00 17.73 -15.34
C THR A 543 6.22 19.06 -14.61
N GLU A 544 5.18 19.59 -13.97
CA GLU A 544 5.28 20.75 -13.07
C GLU A 544 5.94 22.01 -13.70
N PRO A 545 5.43 22.51 -14.85
CA PRO A 545 6.00 23.69 -15.47
C PRO A 545 5.81 24.94 -14.59
N ARG A 546 6.81 25.81 -14.52
CA ARG A 546 6.76 27.14 -13.88
C ARG A 546 7.43 28.19 -14.76
N TRP A 547 6.81 29.36 -14.91
CA TRP A 547 7.43 30.49 -15.59
C TRP A 547 8.38 31.24 -14.66
N ARG A 548 9.51 31.71 -15.20
CA ARG A 548 10.26 32.79 -14.56
C ARG A 548 9.42 34.06 -14.57
N GLY A 549 9.57 34.91 -13.56
CA GLY A 549 8.75 36.11 -13.39
C GLY A 549 8.82 37.17 -14.49
N ASP A 550 9.76 37.06 -15.43
CA ASP A 550 9.87 37.90 -16.63
C ASP A 550 9.35 37.22 -17.91
N GLY A 551 8.90 35.97 -17.83
CA GLY A 551 8.37 35.18 -18.95
C GLY A 551 9.42 34.63 -19.92
N LYS A 552 10.72 34.78 -19.65
CA LYS A 552 11.80 34.42 -20.59
C LYS A 552 12.42 33.05 -20.35
N GLU A 553 11.93 32.31 -19.36
CA GLU A 553 12.43 30.97 -19.01
C GLU A 553 11.28 30.16 -18.41
N ILE A 554 11.21 28.88 -18.76
CA ILE A 554 10.31 27.88 -18.17
C ILE A 554 11.16 26.86 -17.42
N PHE A 555 10.75 26.53 -16.20
CA PHE A 555 11.30 25.45 -15.40
C PHE A 555 10.33 24.28 -15.38
N TYR A 556 10.84 23.05 -15.31
CA TYR A 556 10.02 21.84 -15.16
C TYR A 556 10.82 20.71 -14.50
N ILE A 557 10.14 19.71 -13.96
CA ILE A 557 10.76 18.49 -13.43
C ILE A 557 10.84 17.45 -14.55
N GLY A 558 12.06 17.11 -14.95
CA GLY A 558 12.34 16.02 -15.88
C GLY A 558 12.52 14.68 -15.18
N PRO A 559 12.93 13.63 -15.93
CA PRO A 559 13.16 12.29 -15.40
C PRO A 559 14.08 12.27 -14.16
N LYS A 560 13.80 11.36 -13.22
CA LYS A 560 14.53 11.19 -11.95
C LYS A 560 14.57 12.46 -11.09
N GLY A 561 13.57 13.33 -11.22
CA GLY A 561 13.47 14.58 -10.47
C GLY A 561 14.42 15.69 -10.94
N MET A 562 14.95 15.63 -12.17
CA MET A 562 15.88 16.66 -12.65
C MET A 562 15.15 17.99 -12.92
N LEU A 563 15.37 19.00 -12.09
CA LEU A 563 14.88 20.36 -12.38
C LEU A 563 15.63 20.89 -13.60
N THR A 564 14.87 21.26 -14.62
CA THR A 564 15.39 21.66 -15.93
C THR A 564 14.85 23.04 -16.30
N ALA A 565 15.70 23.87 -16.88
CA ALA A 565 15.36 25.21 -17.35
C ALA A 565 15.43 25.28 -18.87
N VAL A 566 14.45 25.92 -19.51
CA VAL A 566 14.42 26.19 -20.94
C VAL A 566 14.22 27.69 -21.14
N LYS A 567 15.17 28.35 -21.80
CA LYS A 567 14.98 29.74 -22.23
C LYS A 567 13.90 29.79 -23.31
N VAL A 568 13.03 30.78 -23.26
CA VAL A 568 11.95 30.96 -24.23
C VAL A 568 11.86 32.40 -24.69
N SER A 569 11.41 32.61 -25.92
CA SER A 569 11.01 33.92 -26.43
C SER A 569 9.50 33.94 -26.57
N THR A 570 8.84 34.85 -25.84
CA THR A 570 7.40 35.11 -25.93
C THR A 570 7.08 36.29 -26.83
N GLU A 571 8.09 37.01 -27.32
CA GLU A 571 7.95 38.10 -28.28
C GLU A 571 7.77 37.55 -29.70
N GLY A 572 6.68 37.96 -30.36
CA GLY A 572 6.35 37.48 -31.71
C GLY A 572 5.94 36.01 -31.73
N THR A 573 6.67 35.17 -32.46
CA THR A 573 6.42 33.72 -32.51
C THR A 573 7.14 33.02 -31.36
N PHE A 574 6.39 32.24 -30.57
CA PHE A 574 6.97 31.48 -29.48
C PHE A 574 8.08 30.54 -29.97
N SER A 575 9.23 30.60 -29.31
CA SER A 575 10.38 29.73 -29.57
C SER A 575 11.08 29.31 -28.29
N THR A 576 11.73 28.15 -28.34
CA THR A 576 12.42 27.51 -27.22
C THR A 576 13.91 27.41 -27.53
N GLY A 577 14.73 27.60 -26.49
CA GLY A 577 16.16 27.29 -26.51
C GLY A 577 16.43 25.85 -26.11
N ALA A 578 17.71 25.53 -25.88
CA ALA A 578 18.11 24.23 -25.36
C ALA A 578 17.70 24.06 -23.88
N ALA A 579 17.31 22.84 -23.52
CA ALA A 579 17.09 22.44 -22.14
C ALA A 579 18.41 22.39 -21.37
N SER A 580 18.44 23.05 -20.20
CA SER A 580 19.58 23.10 -19.30
C SER A 580 19.22 22.42 -17.98
N PRO A 581 19.82 21.26 -17.64
CA PRO A 581 19.65 20.68 -16.32
C PRO A 581 20.22 21.62 -15.26
N LEU A 582 19.55 21.73 -14.11
CA LEU A 582 19.98 22.53 -12.97
C LEU A 582 20.46 21.61 -11.84
N PHE A 583 19.55 20.88 -11.20
CA PHE A 583 19.87 19.95 -10.12
C PHE A 583 18.74 18.95 -9.90
N GLN A 584 19.04 17.85 -9.22
CA GLN A 584 18.07 16.82 -8.89
C GLN A 584 17.24 17.22 -7.66
N VAL A 585 15.94 17.40 -7.85
CA VAL A 585 14.96 17.61 -6.78
C VAL A 585 14.67 16.27 -6.12
N ARG A 586 14.77 16.24 -4.79
CA ARG A 586 14.44 15.09 -3.95
C ARG A 586 13.16 15.38 -3.17
N GLY A 587 12.04 15.49 -3.86
CA GLY A 587 10.74 15.75 -3.22
C GLY A 587 10.08 14.49 -2.69
N ARG A 588 9.17 14.57 -1.71
CA ARG A 588 8.45 13.38 -1.23
C ARG A 588 7.60 12.75 -2.35
N ALA A 589 7.29 11.46 -2.24
CA ALA A 589 6.38 10.82 -3.20
C ALA A 589 4.97 11.43 -3.06
N PRO A 590 4.24 11.66 -4.18
CA PRO A 590 2.84 12.08 -4.15
C PRO A 590 1.97 11.06 -3.40
N ILE A 591 1.02 11.54 -2.60
CA ILE A 591 0.06 10.72 -1.84
C ILE A 591 -1.39 10.94 -2.29
N SER A 592 -1.63 11.94 -3.14
CA SER A 592 -2.95 12.37 -3.60
C SER A 592 -2.88 12.85 -5.07
N SER A 593 -4.01 12.82 -5.79
CA SER A 593 -4.15 13.44 -7.13
C SER A 593 -3.95 14.95 -7.10
N THR A 594 -4.11 15.57 -5.94
CA THR A 594 -3.96 17.00 -5.71
C THR A 594 -2.54 17.42 -5.36
N ASP A 595 -1.57 16.50 -5.28
CA ASP A 595 -0.15 16.84 -5.13
C ASP A 595 0.43 17.26 -6.50
N LEU A 596 0.18 18.51 -6.89
CA LEU A 596 0.46 19.05 -8.21
C LEU A 596 1.89 19.57 -8.40
N PHE A 597 2.49 20.15 -7.36
CA PHE A 597 3.80 20.77 -7.45
C PHE A 597 4.69 20.36 -6.27
N THR A 598 5.93 20.02 -6.59
CA THR A 598 7.02 19.73 -5.67
C THR A 598 7.83 21.00 -5.36
N TYR A 599 7.76 22.01 -6.21
CA TYR A 599 8.55 23.23 -6.06
C TYR A 599 7.82 24.48 -6.58
N ASP A 600 8.36 25.63 -6.20
CA ASP A 600 8.09 26.90 -6.86
C ASP A 600 9.38 27.72 -7.00
N VAL A 601 9.35 28.76 -7.84
CA VAL A 601 10.52 29.54 -8.23
C VAL A 601 10.38 31.00 -7.83
N ALA A 602 11.45 31.56 -7.26
CA ALA A 602 11.50 33.00 -6.99
C ALA A 602 11.42 33.79 -8.30
N ARG A 603 10.84 34.99 -8.25
CA ARG A 603 10.57 35.82 -9.44
C ARG A 603 11.79 36.04 -10.35
N ASP A 604 13.00 36.10 -9.79
CA ASP A 604 14.26 36.29 -10.51
C ASP A 604 14.82 35.00 -11.17
N GLY A 605 14.22 33.84 -10.90
CA GLY A 605 14.67 32.54 -11.41
C GLY A 605 16.02 32.08 -10.83
N LYS A 606 16.46 32.64 -9.70
CA LYS A 606 17.75 32.30 -9.06
C LYS A 606 17.62 31.37 -7.88
N ARG A 607 16.45 31.34 -7.23
CA ARG A 607 16.16 30.50 -6.07
C ARG A 607 14.89 29.69 -6.28
N PHE A 608 14.88 28.48 -5.74
CA PHE A 608 13.76 27.54 -5.83
C PHE A 608 13.36 27.10 -4.42
N LEU A 609 12.07 27.19 -4.10
CA LEU A 609 11.52 26.66 -2.87
C LEU A 609 11.03 25.24 -3.15
N VAL A 610 11.75 24.25 -2.64
CA VAL A 610 11.52 22.83 -2.93
C VAL A 610 10.92 22.16 -1.69
N ASN A 611 9.82 21.43 -1.88
CA ASN A 611 9.26 20.52 -0.90
C ASN A 611 10.11 19.25 -0.83
N ARG A 612 11.16 19.27 -0.01
CA ARG A 612 12.20 18.25 0.00
C ARG A 612 11.84 17.12 0.96
N TYR A 613 11.94 15.87 0.50
CA TYR A 613 11.85 14.68 1.33
C TYR A 613 12.87 14.72 2.48
N LEU A 614 12.38 14.42 3.68
CA LEU A 614 13.17 14.24 4.88
C LEU A 614 13.23 12.74 5.20
N LYS A 615 14.43 12.17 5.01
CA LYS A 615 14.68 10.79 5.39
C LYS A 615 14.53 10.66 6.91
N PRO A 616 13.75 9.70 7.42
CA PRO A 616 13.61 9.50 8.86
C PRO A 616 14.92 8.99 9.46
N ASP A 617 15.23 9.43 10.68
CA ASP A 617 16.40 8.99 11.44
C ASP A 617 16.33 7.50 11.80
N TYR A 618 15.12 6.97 11.95
CA TYR A 618 14.85 5.57 12.24
C TYR A 618 13.80 5.00 11.28
N VAL A 619 14.17 3.91 10.63
CA VAL A 619 13.26 3.12 9.79
C VAL A 619 12.66 2.01 10.64
N GLN A 620 11.35 2.05 10.83
CA GLN A 620 10.65 1.01 11.58
C GLN A 620 10.76 -0.32 10.81
N PRO A 621 11.20 -1.42 11.45
CA PRO A 621 11.22 -2.73 10.82
C PRO A 621 9.79 -3.23 10.61
N LEU A 622 9.63 -4.17 9.68
CA LEU A 622 8.34 -4.82 9.47
C LEU A 622 8.14 -5.91 10.53
N THR A 623 6.90 -6.08 10.99
CA THR A 623 6.52 -7.16 11.90
C THR A 623 6.11 -8.39 11.09
N VAL A 624 6.66 -9.54 11.44
CA VAL A 624 6.35 -10.84 10.85
C VAL A 624 5.69 -11.72 11.90
N LEU A 625 4.53 -12.28 11.56
CA LEU A 625 3.82 -13.28 12.33
C LEU A 625 3.85 -14.61 11.54
N LEU A 626 4.61 -15.58 12.00
CA LEU A 626 4.59 -16.94 11.46
C LEU A 626 3.46 -17.74 12.09
N ASN A 627 2.84 -18.62 11.31
CA ASN A 627 1.73 -19.48 11.74
C ASN A 627 0.55 -18.68 12.35
N ALA A 628 0.35 -17.45 11.90
CA ALA A 628 -0.67 -16.54 12.43
C ALA A 628 -2.09 -16.97 12.04
N THR A 629 -2.24 -17.60 10.88
CA THR A 629 -3.50 -18.18 10.42
C THR A 629 -3.43 -19.71 10.46
N THR A 630 -4.44 -20.35 11.03
CA THR A 630 -4.45 -21.80 11.24
C THR A 630 -5.02 -22.53 10.03
N GLU A 631 -4.33 -23.55 9.52
CA GLU A 631 -4.92 -24.47 8.54
C GLU A 631 -6.22 -25.09 9.09
N THR A 632 -7.26 -25.11 8.25
CA THR A 632 -8.47 -25.88 8.52
C THR A 632 -8.11 -27.37 8.51
N LYS A 633 -8.29 -28.06 9.65
CA LYS A 633 -8.43 -29.52 9.62
C LYS A 633 -9.66 -29.84 8.77
N ARG A 634 -9.45 -30.48 7.62
CA ARG A 634 -10.53 -31.13 6.86
C ARG A 634 -11.13 -32.28 7.67
#